data_AF-A0AA39UKL0-F1
#
_entry.id   AF-A0AA39UKL0-F1
#
_cell.length_a   1.000
_cell.length_b   1.000
_cell.length_c   1.000
_cell.angle_alpha   90.00
_cell.angle_beta   90.00
_cell.angle_gamma   90.00
#
_symmetry.space_group_name_H-M   'P 1'
#
loop_
_entity.id
_entity.type
_entity.pdbx_description
1 polymer ?
#
loop_
_entity_poly.entity_id
_entity_poly.type
_entity_poly.pdbx_seq_one_letter_code
_entity_poly.pdbx_strand_id
1 'polypeptide(L)'
;MGLETISEIMVGLRGHPSLHSIFTSLHNLSRIQLVDRGGMSDWDPLSRVFQELLLRTLRSVRLTTIHLKGMAYNRRAYSEDVFAVVANPALKHLSIDSESAELTSSNLPLSIHRPANGLPELQSLSMSDAGMFWQIEFLFFKGSLYNVSRVQQLSLQSGGTNAKEWVIQAFLDEMRDILESLTLDFAPNGLAEISA
;
A
#
# COMPACT_ATOMS: atom_id res chain seq x y z
N MET A 1 -8.36 -23.49 15.78
CA MET A 1 -8.08 -22.12 16.30
C MET A 1 -7.47 -21.33 15.16
N GLY A 2 -8.18 -20.65 14.26
CA GLY A 2 -9.44 -19.91 14.39
C GLY A 2 -9.10 -18.44 14.18
N LEU A 3 -9.07 -17.99 12.90
CA LEU A 3 -8.69 -16.65 12.40
C LEU A 3 -9.44 -15.47 13.06
N GLU A 4 -10.42 -15.75 13.92
CA GLU A 4 -11.15 -14.79 14.75
C GLU A 4 -10.31 -14.21 15.89
N THR A 5 -9.23 -14.90 16.30
CA THR A 5 -8.45 -14.50 17.48
C THR A 5 -7.57 -13.24 17.25
N ILE A 6 -7.24 -12.88 16.02
CA ILE A 6 -6.33 -11.74 15.73
C ILE A 6 -7.09 -10.39 15.67
N SER A 7 -8.39 -10.42 15.34
CA SER A 7 -9.20 -9.21 15.18
C SER A 7 -9.52 -8.53 16.52
N GLU A 8 -9.78 -9.30 17.58
CA GLU A 8 -10.05 -8.77 18.92
C GLU A 8 -8.78 -8.29 19.63
N ILE A 9 -7.61 -8.82 19.24
CA ILE A 9 -6.31 -8.41 19.78
C ILE A 9 -5.99 -6.95 19.43
N MET A 10 -6.42 -6.42 18.27
CA MET A 10 -6.10 -5.03 17.90
C MET A 10 -6.88 -3.98 18.71
N VAL A 11 -8.08 -4.30 19.20
CA VAL A 11 -8.84 -3.38 20.09
C VAL A 11 -8.24 -3.37 21.51
N GLY A 12 -7.66 -4.50 21.96
CA GLY A 12 -6.99 -4.64 23.26
C GLY A 12 -5.55 -4.12 23.32
N LEU A 13 -4.91 -3.85 22.18
CA LEU A 13 -3.51 -3.43 22.09
C LEU A 13 -3.27 -1.92 22.16
N ARG A 14 -4.30 -1.11 22.47
CA ARG A 14 -4.17 0.33 22.73
C ARG A 14 -3.20 0.58 23.89
N GLY A 15 -1.91 0.72 23.57
CA GLY A 15 -0.86 1.15 24.48
C GLY A 15 0.04 0.07 25.10
N HIS A 16 0.00 -1.19 24.65
CA HIS A 16 0.79 -2.23 25.32
C HIS A 16 2.21 -2.42 24.72
N PRO A 17 3.30 -2.30 25.51
CA PRO A 17 4.68 -2.53 25.06
C PRO A 17 4.98 -3.98 24.59
N SER A 18 4.00 -4.88 24.67
CA SER A 18 4.11 -6.28 24.25
C SER A 18 4.16 -6.44 22.73
N LEU A 19 3.62 -5.50 21.93
CA LEU A 19 3.64 -5.62 20.46
C LEU A 19 5.06 -5.72 19.90
N HIS A 20 5.92 -4.78 20.29
CA HIS A 20 7.32 -4.80 19.85
C HIS A 20 8.01 -6.10 20.26
N SER A 21 7.78 -6.55 21.50
CA SER A 21 8.31 -7.83 21.99
C SER A 21 7.80 -9.03 21.20
N ILE A 22 6.52 -9.06 20.82
CA ILE A 22 5.94 -10.12 20.01
C ILE A 22 6.64 -10.16 18.66
N PHE A 23 6.64 -9.06 17.91
CA PHE A 23 7.24 -9.03 16.58
C PHE A 23 8.75 -9.32 16.57
N THR A 24 9.50 -8.79 17.54
CA THR A 24 10.95 -9.06 17.65
C THR A 24 11.25 -10.50 18.05
N SER A 25 10.34 -11.19 18.76
CA SER A 25 10.49 -12.62 19.06
C SER A 25 10.24 -13.52 17.82
N LEU A 26 9.50 -13.03 16.83
CA LEU A 26 9.17 -13.74 15.60
C LEU A 26 10.30 -13.62 14.57
N HIS A 27 11.45 -14.20 14.88
CA HIS A 27 12.68 -14.14 14.08
C HIS A 27 12.55 -14.67 12.63
N ASN A 28 11.54 -15.50 12.35
CA ASN A 28 11.27 -16.02 11.00
C ASN A 28 10.11 -15.29 10.29
N LEU A 29 9.59 -14.20 10.87
CA LEU A 29 8.50 -13.44 10.26
C LEU A 29 9.01 -12.72 9.02
N SER A 30 8.60 -13.19 7.84
CA SER A 30 8.90 -12.59 6.54
C SER A 30 7.67 -12.02 5.85
N ARG A 31 6.48 -12.39 6.30
CA ARG A 31 5.20 -11.97 5.71
C ARG A 31 4.27 -11.41 6.77
N ILE A 32 3.63 -10.30 6.45
CA ILE A 32 2.55 -9.75 7.28
C ILE A 32 1.36 -9.36 6.41
N GLN A 33 0.18 -9.46 6.99
CA GLN A 33 -1.04 -8.90 6.46
C GLN A 33 -1.69 -8.03 7.53
N LEU A 34 -1.94 -6.77 7.19
CA LEU A 34 -2.67 -5.83 8.01
C LEU A 34 -4.03 -5.59 7.36
N VAL A 35 -5.10 -5.87 8.09
CA VAL A 35 -6.47 -5.76 7.59
C VAL A 35 -7.22 -4.80 8.49
N ASP A 36 -7.69 -3.70 7.93
CA ASP A 36 -8.75 -2.91 8.52
C ASP A 36 -10.10 -3.45 8.02
N ARG A 37 -10.99 -3.75 8.97
CA ARG A 37 -12.35 -4.24 8.73
C ARG A 37 -13.41 -3.22 9.15
N GLY A 38 -12.99 -2.14 9.81
CA GLY A 38 -13.88 -1.12 10.34
C GLY A 38 -14.21 -0.04 9.32
N GLY A 39 -13.59 -0.05 8.14
CA GLY A 39 -13.66 1.07 7.21
C GLY A 39 -13.13 2.34 7.86
N MET A 40 -12.08 2.24 8.67
CA MET A 40 -11.37 3.39 9.19
C MET A 40 -10.80 4.15 8.01
N SER A 41 -11.54 5.18 7.61
CA SER A 41 -11.12 6.15 6.60
C SER A 41 -9.88 6.93 7.03
N ASP A 42 -9.46 6.77 8.28
CA ASP A 42 -8.32 7.45 8.85
C ASP A 42 -7.63 6.59 9.94
N TRP A 43 -6.29 6.62 9.98
CA TRP A 43 -5.47 6.03 11.06
C TRP A 43 -5.51 6.88 12.35
N ASP A 44 -6.11 8.07 12.31
CA ASP A 44 -6.34 8.98 13.43
C ASP A 44 -6.89 8.33 14.73
N PRO A 45 -7.73 7.26 14.69
CA PRO A 45 -8.20 6.60 15.91
C PRO A 45 -7.12 5.81 16.66
N LEU A 46 -5.99 5.52 16.00
CA LEU A 46 -4.83 4.91 16.65
C LEU A 46 -3.96 6.01 17.25
N SER A 47 -3.57 5.85 18.52
CA SER A 47 -2.70 6.84 19.15
C SER A 47 -1.37 6.93 18.39
N ARG A 48 -0.84 8.14 18.23
CA ARG A 48 0.46 8.38 17.59
C ARG A 48 1.58 7.49 18.16
N VAL A 49 1.56 7.25 19.47
CA VAL A 49 2.50 6.36 20.16
C VAL A 49 2.38 4.92 19.66
N PHE A 50 1.16 4.43 19.44
CA PHE A 50 0.93 3.10 18.90
C PHE A 50 1.38 3.00 17.44
N GLN A 51 1.07 4.01 16.64
CA GLN A 51 1.54 4.10 15.26
C GLN A 51 3.08 4.03 15.25
N GLU A 52 3.78 4.96 15.90
CA GLU A 52 5.26 4.98 15.96
C GLU A 52 5.87 3.65 16.43
N LEU A 53 5.26 2.97 17.42
CA LEU A 53 5.71 1.67 17.90
C LEU A 53 5.53 0.57 16.84
N LEU A 54 4.35 0.50 16.21
CA LEU A 54 4.07 -0.43 15.11
C LEU A 54 5.05 -0.18 13.95
N LEU A 55 5.23 1.09 13.59
CA LEU A 55 6.11 1.52 12.52
C LEU A 55 7.56 1.08 12.76
N ARG A 56 8.10 1.39 13.93
CA ARG A 56 9.45 0.98 14.35
C ARG A 56 9.62 -0.54 14.34
N THR A 57 8.57 -1.24 14.77
CA THR A 57 8.57 -2.70 14.88
C THR A 57 8.64 -3.35 13.51
N LEU A 58 7.80 -2.92 12.55
CA LEU A 58 7.79 -3.45 11.19
C LEU A 58 9.11 -3.17 10.45
N ARG A 59 9.78 -2.05 10.73
CA ARG A 59 11.13 -1.74 10.22
C ARG A 59 12.22 -2.65 10.79
N SER A 60 12.03 -3.19 12.01
CA SER A 60 13.03 -4.03 12.69
C SER A 60 13.02 -5.50 12.25
N VAL A 61 11.97 -5.93 11.56
CA VAL A 61 11.78 -7.31 11.09
C VAL A 61 12.17 -7.40 9.63
N ARG A 62 12.72 -8.52 9.15
CA ARG A 62 13.11 -8.69 7.74
C ARG A 62 11.92 -9.15 6.87
N LEU A 63 10.96 -8.27 6.67
CA LEU A 63 9.74 -8.55 5.91
C LEU A 63 10.01 -8.53 4.39
N THR A 64 9.68 -9.63 3.71
CA THR A 64 9.73 -9.75 2.25
C THR A 64 8.38 -9.52 1.59
N THR A 65 7.28 -9.69 2.34
CA THR A 65 5.92 -9.59 1.82
C THR A 65 5.01 -8.82 2.77
N ILE A 66 4.31 -7.81 2.25
CA ILE A 66 3.33 -7.03 3.00
C ILE A 66 2.02 -6.96 2.21
N HIS A 67 0.92 -7.26 2.89
CA HIS A 67 -0.43 -7.04 2.39
C HIS A 67 -1.14 -6.02 3.29
N LEU A 68 -1.66 -4.96 2.69
CA LEU A 68 -2.48 -3.95 3.36
C LEU A 68 -3.89 -4.06 2.77
N LYS A 69 -4.89 -4.34 3.62
CA LYS A 69 -6.29 -4.48 3.20
C LYS A 69 -7.20 -3.55 4.00
N GLY A 70 -8.13 -2.88 3.33
CA GLY A 70 -9.08 -1.93 3.91
C GLY A 70 -8.45 -0.66 4.47
N MET A 71 -7.13 -0.46 4.28
CA MET A 71 -6.41 0.65 4.89
C MET A 71 -6.58 1.92 4.07
N ALA A 72 -7.35 2.88 4.59
CA ALA A 72 -7.49 4.18 3.96
C ALA A 72 -6.26 5.08 4.18
N TYR A 73 -6.07 6.04 3.28
CA TYR A 73 -4.98 7.01 3.35
C TYR A 73 -5.40 8.29 4.06
N ASN A 74 -4.61 8.76 5.04
CA ASN A 74 -4.84 10.04 5.69
C ASN A 74 -4.15 11.20 4.95
N ARG A 75 -4.96 12.05 4.30
CA ARG A 75 -4.50 13.26 3.58
C ARG A 75 -3.75 14.29 4.46
N ARG A 76 -3.96 14.26 5.77
CA ARG A 76 -3.45 15.25 6.75
C ARG A 76 -2.26 14.76 7.55
N ALA A 77 -1.87 13.50 7.40
CA ALA A 77 -0.76 12.93 8.14
C ALA A 77 0.59 13.45 7.60
N TYR A 78 1.15 14.44 8.30
CA TYR A 78 2.57 14.80 8.21
C TYR A 78 3.48 13.78 8.92
N SER A 79 2.89 12.72 9.50
CA SER A 79 3.59 11.61 10.14
C SER A 79 4.04 10.58 9.11
N GLU A 80 5.08 9.80 9.44
CA GLU A 80 5.48 8.62 8.67
C GLU A 80 4.27 7.70 8.46
N ASP A 81 3.64 7.77 7.30
CA ASP A 81 2.48 6.94 6.99
C ASP A 81 2.85 5.46 7.08
N VAL A 82 1.86 4.56 7.28
CA VAL A 82 2.09 3.10 7.25
C VAL A 82 2.83 2.67 5.97
N PHE A 83 2.64 3.44 4.90
CA PHE A 83 3.32 3.32 3.62
C PHE A 83 4.82 3.70 3.64
N ALA A 84 5.27 4.58 4.54
CA ALA A 84 6.70 4.85 4.78
C ALA A 84 7.37 3.74 5.63
N VAL A 85 6.59 2.82 6.18
CA VAL A 85 7.06 1.66 6.94
C VAL A 85 7.15 0.40 6.14
N VAL A 86 6.33 0.30 5.10
CA VAL A 86 6.49 -0.70 4.05
C VAL A 86 7.86 -0.53 3.33
N ALA A 87 8.58 0.58 3.54
CA ALA A 87 9.96 0.80 3.09
C ALA A 87 10.96 -0.04 3.91
N ASN A 88 10.65 -1.31 4.10
CA ASN A 88 11.51 -2.34 4.62
C ASN A 88 12.54 -2.71 3.54
N PRO A 89 13.85 -2.61 3.78
CA PRO A 89 14.86 -2.88 2.75
C PRO A 89 14.79 -4.27 2.14
N ALA A 90 14.21 -5.25 2.84
CA ALA A 90 14.06 -6.62 2.35
C ALA A 90 12.73 -6.86 1.59
N LEU A 91 11.86 -5.85 1.48
CA LEU A 91 10.56 -6.00 0.85
C LEU A 91 10.70 -6.30 -0.64
N LYS A 92 9.97 -7.32 -1.07
CA LYS A 92 9.89 -7.75 -2.48
C LYS A 92 8.47 -7.73 -3.00
N HIS A 93 7.48 -7.96 -2.14
CA HIS A 93 6.09 -8.12 -2.55
C HIS A 93 5.19 -7.18 -1.74
N LEU A 94 4.51 -6.27 -2.45
CA LEU A 94 3.57 -5.32 -1.86
C LEU A 94 2.19 -5.49 -2.49
N SER A 95 1.17 -5.64 -1.65
CA SER A 95 -0.23 -5.68 -2.06
C SER A 95 -1.02 -4.67 -1.24
N ILE A 96 -1.77 -3.80 -1.91
CA ILE A 96 -2.60 -2.77 -1.31
C ILE A 96 -4.02 -2.92 -1.86
N ASP A 97 -4.95 -3.25 -0.99
CA ASP A 97 -6.37 -3.34 -1.26
C ASP A 97 -7.05 -2.30 -0.36
N SER A 98 -7.48 -1.17 -0.91
CA SER A 98 -8.07 -0.09 -0.12
C SER A 98 -9.58 -0.02 -0.36
N GLU A 99 -10.30 0.71 0.48
CA GLU A 99 -11.71 1.08 0.24
C GLU A 99 -11.85 2.62 0.24
N SER A 100 -10.84 3.32 -0.27
CA SER A 100 -10.78 4.78 -0.18
C SER A 100 -11.43 5.38 -1.40
N ALA A 101 -12.37 6.31 -1.19
CA ALA A 101 -12.98 7.08 -2.26
C ALA A 101 -11.91 7.81 -3.11
N GLU A 102 -12.16 7.91 -4.42
CA GLU A 102 -11.36 8.74 -5.34
C GLU A 102 -11.26 10.17 -4.79
N LEU A 103 -10.06 10.60 -4.44
CA LEU A 103 -9.77 12.01 -4.18
C LEU A 103 -9.14 12.61 -5.43
N THR A 104 -9.74 13.69 -5.92
CA THR A 104 -9.25 14.44 -7.07
C THR A 104 -7.90 15.08 -6.72
N SER A 105 -6.84 14.53 -7.29
CA SER A 105 -5.52 15.19 -7.37
C SER A 105 -5.33 15.72 -8.78
N SER A 106 -5.13 17.03 -8.89
CA SER A 106 -5.13 17.78 -10.15
C SER A 106 -3.75 18.15 -10.70
N ASN A 107 -2.63 17.78 -10.08
CA ASN A 107 -1.30 18.07 -10.64
C ASN A 107 -0.29 17.00 -10.24
N LEU A 108 0.08 16.17 -11.21
CA LEU A 108 0.99 15.06 -11.04
C LEU A 108 2.25 15.27 -11.90
N PRO A 109 3.46 14.99 -11.38
CA PRO A 109 4.64 14.98 -12.21
C PRO A 109 4.57 13.84 -13.23
N LEU A 110 5.14 14.08 -14.41
CA LEU A 110 5.05 13.17 -15.56
C LEU A 110 5.91 11.90 -15.41
N SER A 111 6.85 11.87 -14.46
CA SER A 111 7.82 10.80 -14.30
C SER A 111 7.82 10.23 -12.89
N ILE A 112 8.00 8.91 -12.80
CA ILE A 112 8.25 8.22 -11.53
C ILE A 112 9.58 8.71 -10.96
N HIS A 113 9.57 9.10 -9.70
CA HIS A 113 10.81 9.46 -9.03
C HIS A 113 11.50 8.16 -8.60
N ARG A 114 12.80 8.05 -8.89
CA ARG A 114 13.61 6.96 -8.34
C ARG A 114 14.01 7.32 -6.92
N PRO A 115 13.91 6.38 -5.98
CA PRO A 115 14.36 6.65 -4.62
C PRO A 115 15.88 6.86 -4.56
N ALA A 116 16.35 7.58 -3.55
CA ALA A 116 17.78 7.59 -3.24
C ALA A 116 18.25 6.15 -2.90
N ASN A 117 19.49 5.82 -3.27
CA ASN A 117 20.08 4.48 -3.14
C ASN A 117 19.74 3.79 -1.79
N GLY A 118 19.20 2.57 -1.84
CA GLY A 118 18.98 1.72 -0.65
C GLY A 118 17.53 1.42 -0.27
N LEU A 119 16.54 1.93 -1.00
CA LEU A 119 15.13 1.55 -0.82
C LEU A 119 14.80 0.22 -1.53
N PRO A 120 13.80 -0.53 -1.04
CA PRO A 120 13.49 -1.88 -1.54
C PRO A 120 13.15 -1.88 -3.03
N GLU A 121 13.76 -2.81 -3.75
CA GLU A 121 13.44 -3.14 -5.13
C GLU A 121 12.29 -4.14 -5.14
N LEU A 122 11.08 -3.64 -5.37
CA LEU A 122 9.90 -4.51 -5.45
C LEU A 122 10.02 -5.45 -6.65
N GLN A 123 9.64 -6.71 -6.44
CA GLN A 123 9.51 -7.73 -7.48
C GLN A 123 8.04 -7.94 -7.89
N SER A 124 7.12 -7.70 -6.97
CA SER A 124 5.68 -7.79 -7.21
C SER A 124 4.94 -6.63 -6.55
N LEU A 125 4.03 -6.04 -7.32
CA LEU A 125 3.13 -4.98 -6.87
C LEU A 125 1.69 -5.32 -7.28
N SER A 126 0.80 -5.30 -6.30
CA SER A 126 -0.64 -5.42 -6.51
C SER A 126 -1.36 -4.25 -5.85
N MET A 127 -2.21 -3.56 -6.60
CA MET A 127 -3.02 -2.46 -6.09
C MET A 127 -4.44 -2.59 -6.62
N SER A 128 -5.42 -2.53 -5.72
CA SER A 128 -6.85 -2.55 -6.06
C SER A 128 -7.58 -1.35 -5.44
N ASP A 129 -8.69 -0.95 -6.08
CA ASP A 129 -9.73 0.01 -5.64
C ASP A 129 -9.79 1.36 -6.40
N ALA A 130 -10.88 2.11 -6.20
CA ALA A 130 -11.11 3.47 -6.69
C ALA A 130 -9.99 4.45 -6.28
N GLY A 131 -9.43 4.31 -5.08
CA GLY A 131 -8.30 5.13 -4.60
C GLY A 131 -6.93 4.79 -5.22
N MET A 132 -6.81 3.76 -6.07
CA MET A 132 -5.53 3.21 -6.54
C MET A 132 -4.60 4.27 -7.15
N PHE A 133 -5.09 5.10 -8.08
CA PHE A 133 -4.26 6.09 -8.76
C PHE A 133 -3.67 7.15 -7.82
N TRP A 134 -4.41 7.47 -6.77
CA TRP A 134 -3.98 8.42 -5.75
C TRP A 134 -2.87 7.81 -4.87
N GLN A 135 -2.96 6.52 -4.56
CA GLN A 135 -1.89 5.81 -3.85
C GLN A 135 -0.64 5.68 -4.70
N ILE A 136 -0.78 5.37 -5.99
CA ILE A 136 0.34 5.31 -6.92
C ILE A 136 1.07 6.67 -6.95
N GLU A 137 0.32 7.76 -7.05
CA GLU A 137 0.84 9.12 -6.98
C GLU A 137 1.68 9.33 -5.71
N PHE A 138 1.14 8.99 -4.55
CA PHE A 138 1.84 9.20 -3.29
C PHE A 138 3.11 8.35 -3.19
N LEU A 139 3.01 7.06 -3.49
CA LEU A 139 4.08 6.10 -3.27
C LEU A 139 5.26 6.27 -4.22
N PHE A 140 5.00 6.60 -5.49
CA PHE A 140 6.01 6.50 -6.55
C PHE A 140 6.31 7.84 -7.23
N PHE A 141 5.41 8.82 -7.17
CA PHE A 141 5.62 10.13 -7.77
C PHE A 141 5.98 11.20 -6.74
N LYS A 142 5.29 11.26 -5.60
CA LYS A 142 5.56 12.29 -4.56
C LYS A 142 6.57 11.82 -3.52
N GLY A 143 6.34 10.64 -2.95
CA GLY A 143 7.13 10.09 -1.85
C GLY A 143 8.36 9.33 -2.32
N SER A 144 8.36 8.78 -3.54
CA SER A 144 9.45 7.95 -4.09
C SER A 144 9.90 6.87 -3.09
N LEU A 145 8.93 6.16 -2.49
CA LEU A 145 9.18 5.26 -1.37
C LEU A 145 9.69 3.88 -1.82
N TYR A 146 9.41 3.51 -3.07
CA TYR A 146 9.73 2.21 -3.63
C TYR A 146 10.33 2.37 -5.03
N ASN A 147 11.29 1.51 -5.34
CA ASN A 147 11.74 1.36 -6.71
C ASN A 147 10.89 0.31 -7.43
N VAL A 148 10.21 0.71 -8.50
CA VAL A 148 9.41 -0.19 -9.35
C VAL A 148 10.20 -0.74 -10.54
N SER A 149 11.42 -0.26 -10.80
CA SER A 149 12.23 -0.67 -11.96
C SER A 149 12.66 -2.15 -11.95
N ARG A 150 12.28 -2.92 -10.93
CA ARG A 150 12.54 -4.35 -10.76
C ARG A 150 11.27 -5.18 -10.60
N VAL A 151 10.10 -4.56 -10.70
CA VAL A 151 8.83 -5.24 -10.58
C VAL A 151 8.62 -6.08 -11.84
N GLN A 152 8.51 -7.39 -11.63
CA GLN A 152 8.26 -8.40 -12.66
C GLN A 152 6.78 -8.75 -12.71
N GLN A 153 6.02 -8.51 -11.65
CA GLN A 153 4.60 -8.84 -11.54
C GLN A 153 3.81 -7.61 -11.12
N LEU A 154 2.96 -7.11 -12.02
CA LEU A 154 2.10 -5.96 -11.80
C LEU A 154 0.63 -6.37 -11.88
N SER A 155 -0.14 -6.06 -10.85
CA SER A 155 -1.59 -6.22 -10.83
C SER A 155 -2.24 -4.90 -10.43
N LEU A 156 -3.01 -4.31 -11.33
CA LEU A 156 -3.75 -3.07 -11.10
C LEU A 156 -5.24 -3.35 -11.32
N GLN A 157 -6.05 -3.05 -10.31
CA GLN A 157 -7.50 -3.20 -10.37
C GLN A 157 -8.17 -1.90 -9.93
N SER A 158 -9.08 -1.36 -10.73
CA SER A 158 -9.79 -0.12 -10.39
C SER A 158 -11.28 -0.25 -10.70
N GLY A 159 -12.08 -0.03 -9.66
CA GLY A 159 -13.54 0.09 -9.77
C GLY A 159 -14.02 1.49 -10.14
N GLY A 160 -13.11 2.46 -10.30
CA GLY A 160 -13.41 3.87 -10.61
C GLY A 160 -13.43 4.19 -12.11
N THR A 161 -14.20 5.22 -12.49
CA THR A 161 -14.42 5.66 -13.89
C THR A 161 -13.33 6.59 -14.42
N ASN A 162 -12.27 6.85 -13.66
CA ASN A 162 -11.23 7.81 -14.04
C ASN A 162 -9.87 7.13 -14.15
N ALA A 163 -9.77 6.15 -15.05
CA ALA A 163 -8.50 5.53 -15.38
C ALA A 163 -7.49 6.60 -15.84
N LYS A 164 -6.41 6.81 -15.08
CA LYS A 164 -5.32 7.71 -15.48
C LYS A 164 -4.33 6.92 -16.35
N GLU A 165 -4.64 6.80 -17.64
CA GLU A 165 -3.84 6.03 -18.61
C GLU A 165 -2.35 6.36 -18.54
N TRP A 166 -2.00 7.65 -18.41
CA TRP A 166 -0.62 8.10 -18.33
C TRP A 166 0.13 7.56 -17.09
N VAL A 167 -0.56 7.30 -15.97
CA VAL A 167 0.05 6.68 -14.78
C VAL A 167 0.43 5.24 -15.06
N ILE A 168 -0.48 4.50 -15.69
CA ILE A 168 -0.25 3.10 -16.09
C ILE A 168 0.91 3.06 -17.08
N GLN A 169 0.90 3.95 -18.08
CA GLN A 169 1.97 4.04 -19.07
C GLN A 169 3.34 4.30 -18.42
N ALA A 170 3.43 5.24 -17.47
CA ALA A 170 4.67 5.51 -16.75
C ALA A 170 5.20 4.27 -16.00
N PHE A 171 4.32 3.46 -15.41
CA PHE A 171 4.68 2.19 -14.79
C PHE A 171 5.24 1.21 -15.83
N LEU A 172 4.49 0.98 -16.91
CA LEU A 172 4.88 0.08 -17.97
C LEU A 172 6.20 0.49 -18.62
N ASP A 173 6.47 1.79 -18.73
CA ASP A 173 7.73 2.31 -19.28
C ASP A 173 8.93 2.02 -18.35
N GLU A 174 8.78 2.14 -17.03
CA GLU A 174 9.86 1.81 -16.08
C GLU A 174 10.16 0.29 -16.00
N MET A 175 9.17 -0.56 -16.28
CA MET A 175 9.28 -2.03 -16.15
C MET A 175 9.36 -2.76 -17.50
N ARG A 176 9.39 -2.03 -18.61
CA ARG A 176 9.15 -2.56 -19.97
C ARG A 176 9.95 -3.81 -20.29
N ASP A 177 11.23 -3.84 -19.92
CA ASP A 177 12.17 -4.90 -20.31
C ASP A 177 12.19 -6.10 -19.35
N ILE A 178 11.48 -6.01 -18.22
CA ILE A 178 11.55 -6.99 -17.13
C ILE A 178 10.19 -7.51 -16.66
N LEU A 179 9.09 -6.91 -17.11
CA LEU A 179 7.75 -7.29 -16.68
C LEU A 179 7.38 -8.67 -17.22
N GLU A 180 7.20 -9.64 -16.33
CA GLU A 180 6.87 -11.03 -16.66
C GLU A 180 5.37 -11.30 -16.58
N SER A 181 4.64 -10.57 -15.73
CA SER A 181 3.20 -10.73 -15.52
C SER A 181 2.50 -9.38 -15.35
N LEU A 182 1.41 -9.20 -16.10
CA LEU A 182 0.57 -8.01 -16.06
C LEU A 182 -0.89 -8.42 -15.91
N THR A 183 -1.57 -7.91 -14.88
CA THR A 183 -3.02 -8.00 -14.71
C THR A 183 -3.59 -6.60 -14.63
N LEU A 184 -4.50 -6.27 -15.54
CA LEU A 184 -5.22 -5.01 -15.59
C LEU A 184 -6.73 -5.32 -15.53
N ASP A 185 -7.39 -4.86 -14.48
CA ASP A 185 -8.83 -5.05 -14.27
C ASP A 185 -9.49 -3.69 -14.02
N PHE A 186 -10.06 -3.10 -15.07
CA PHE A 186 -10.68 -1.78 -15.00
C PHE A 186 -12.17 -1.90 -15.31
N ALA A 187 -13.01 -1.41 -14.40
CA ALA A 187 -14.42 -1.26 -14.70
C ALA A 187 -14.56 -0.23 -15.85
N PRO A 188 -15.27 -0.56 -16.95
CA PRO A 188 -15.51 0.41 -18.00
C PRO A 188 -16.28 1.60 -17.45
N ASN A 189 -15.90 2.81 -17.87
CA ASN A 189 -16.66 4.04 -17.59
C ASN A 189 -18.12 3.73 -17.87
N GLY A 190 -18.98 3.92 -16.86
CA GLY A 190 -20.40 3.63 -17.00
C GLY A 190 -20.91 4.16 -18.32
N LEU A 191 -21.27 3.26 -19.24
CA LEU A 191 -22.29 3.60 -20.21
C LEU A 191 -23.48 3.96 -19.33
N ALA A 192 -23.73 5.27 -19.22
CA ALA A 192 -25.02 5.75 -18.77
C ALA A 192 -26.04 4.92 -19.54
N GLU A 193 -26.80 4.10 -18.80
CA GLU A 193 -27.99 3.47 -19.36
C GLU A 193 -28.88 4.62 -19.84
N ILE A 194 -28.78 4.93 -21.13
CA ILE A 194 -29.84 5.62 -21.85
C ILE A 194 -30.95 4.57 -21.97
N SER A 195 -31.73 4.43 -20.91
CA SER A 195 -33.01 3.74 -20.97
C SER A 195 -34.06 4.81 -21.23
N ALA A 196 -34.65 4.70 -22.41
CA ALA A 196 -35.68 5.55 -22.99
C ALA A 196 -37.00 5.54 -22.20
#